data_AF-A0A077PLB8-F1
#
_entry.id   AF-A0A077PLB8-F1
#
_cell.length_a   1.000
_cell.length_b   1.000
_cell.length_c   1.000
_cell.angle_alpha   90.00
_cell.angle_beta   90.00
_cell.angle_gamma   90.00
#
_symmetry.space_group_name_H-M   'P 1'
#
loop_
_entity.id
_entity.type
_entity.pdbx_description
1 polymer ?
#
loop_
_entity_poly.entity_id
_entity_poly.type
_entity_poly.pdbx_seq_one_letter_code
_entity_poly.pdbx_strand_id
1 'polypeptide(L)'
;MADNYIARTAGSWMIVGMLPDVCKTPMGPSTPPIPYPVVAKLADSSSPVPSVRANGKPVVVFARSFVPTTIGDQPGVANGVKSGTVGGKCHPQEHTKTVRAGNKLVLRHGDKFWMNGA
;
A
#
# COMPACT_ATOMS: atom_id res chain seq x y z
N MET A 1 14.86 -14.82 15.37
CA MET A 1 14.62 -13.42 14.97
C MET A 1 13.12 -13.23 14.82
N ALA A 2 12.58 -12.04 15.08
CA ALA A 2 11.16 -11.79 14.86
C ALA A 2 10.88 -11.74 13.36
N ASP A 3 10.25 -12.78 12.80
CA ASP A 3 10.07 -12.90 11.36
C ASP A 3 9.17 -11.79 10.80
N ASN A 4 8.16 -11.35 11.56
CA ASN A 4 7.15 -10.42 11.07
C ASN A 4 7.09 -9.10 11.85
N TYR A 5 8.24 -8.45 12.10
CA TYR A 5 8.26 -7.19 12.85
C TYR A 5 8.48 -5.94 11.98
N ILE A 6 9.54 -5.89 11.16
CA ILE A 6 9.90 -4.72 10.34
C ILE A 6 9.45 -4.91 8.90
N ALA A 7 8.69 -3.93 8.37
CA ALA A 7 8.24 -3.93 6.99
C ALA A 7 9.39 -3.72 6.00
N ARG A 8 9.34 -4.43 4.88
CA ARG A 8 10.44 -4.56 3.91
C ARG A 8 9.93 -4.98 2.54
N THR A 9 10.77 -4.88 1.53
CA THR A 9 10.46 -5.28 0.15
C THR A 9 10.46 -6.81 -0.01
N ALA A 10 9.44 -7.46 0.53
CA ALA A 10 9.24 -8.91 0.48
C ALA A 10 7.85 -9.25 -0.07
N GLY A 11 7.75 -10.28 -0.91
CA GLY A 11 6.52 -10.65 -1.62
C GLY A 11 5.39 -11.16 -0.73
N SER A 12 5.73 -11.77 0.42
CA SER A 12 4.76 -12.21 1.42
C SER A 12 4.15 -11.06 2.23
N TRP A 13 4.69 -9.84 2.11
CA TRP A 13 4.22 -8.68 2.84
C TRP A 13 3.21 -7.91 1.99
N MET A 14 1.94 -8.03 2.37
CA MET A 14 0.82 -7.42 1.68
C MET A 14 0.18 -6.35 2.56
N ILE A 15 -0.28 -5.29 1.90
CA ILE A 15 -1.17 -4.28 2.45
C ILE A 15 -2.55 -4.64 1.93
N VAL A 16 -3.50 -4.87 2.83
CA VAL A 16 -4.86 -5.30 2.51
C VAL A 16 -5.83 -4.24 2.97
N GLY A 17 -6.74 -3.82 2.09
CA GLY A 17 -7.77 -2.87 2.42
C GLY A 17 -8.66 -3.39 3.54
N MET A 18 -8.83 -2.58 4.60
CA MET A 18 -9.76 -2.89 5.69
C MET A 18 -11.23 -2.73 5.25
N LEU A 19 -11.46 -1.90 4.24
CA LEU A 19 -12.75 -1.65 3.62
C LEU A 19 -12.60 -1.81 2.10
N PRO A 20 -13.64 -2.26 1.38
CA PRO A 20 -13.61 -2.30 -0.07
C PRO A 20 -13.54 -0.89 -0.66
N ASP A 21 -12.90 -0.75 -1.81
CA ASP A 21 -13.01 0.47 -2.59
C ASP A 21 -14.24 0.41 -3.50
N VAL A 22 -15.07 1.44 -3.42
CA VAL A 22 -16.33 1.50 -4.17
C VAL A 22 -16.07 2.28 -5.45
N CYS A 23 -16.02 1.59 -6.57
CA CYS A 23 -15.69 2.18 -7.87
C CYS A 23 -16.89 2.18 -8.81
N LYS A 24 -16.98 3.24 -9.62
CA LYS A 24 -17.97 3.36 -10.69
C LYS A 24 -17.59 2.39 -11.82
N THR A 25 -18.41 1.38 -12.02
CA THR A 25 -18.11 0.29 -12.96
C THR A 25 -19.09 0.32 -14.13
N PRO A 26 -18.63 0.52 -15.38
CA PRO A 26 -19.49 0.45 -16.55
C PRO A 26 -20.12 -0.95 -16.71
N MET A 27 -21.45 -1.00 -16.78
CA MET A 27 -22.25 -2.21 -17.01
C MET A 27 -23.38 -1.86 -18.00
N GLY A 28 -23.12 -2.12 -19.28
CA GLY A 28 -24.00 -1.68 -20.37
C GLY A 28 -24.13 -0.14 -20.38
N PRO A 29 -25.37 0.42 -20.42
CA PRO A 29 -25.58 1.87 -20.39
C PRO A 29 -25.47 2.49 -18.98
N SER A 30 -25.21 1.70 -17.94
CA SER A 30 -25.20 2.13 -16.55
C SER A 30 -23.79 2.10 -15.93
N THR A 31 -23.56 2.90 -14.88
CA THR A 31 -22.28 2.93 -14.15
C THR A 31 -22.49 2.85 -12.64
N PRO A 32 -23.03 1.73 -12.11
CA PRO A 32 -23.28 1.57 -10.69
C PRO A 32 -22.00 1.60 -9.84
N PRO A 33 -22.10 1.97 -8.55
CA PRO A 33 -21.02 1.81 -7.59
C PRO A 33 -20.86 0.34 -7.18
N ILE A 34 -19.68 -0.23 -7.39
CA ILE A 34 -19.37 -1.64 -7.06
C ILE A 34 -18.19 -1.70 -6.09
N PRO A 35 -18.29 -2.45 -4.98
CA PRO A 35 -17.18 -2.65 -4.04
C PRO A 35 -16.15 -3.65 -4.58
N TYR A 36 -14.87 -3.27 -4.54
CA TYR A 36 -13.73 -4.12 -4.92
C TYR A 36 -12.76 -4.30 -3.74
N PRO A 37 -12.19 -5.51 -3.56
CA PRO A 37 -11.06 -5.68 -2.66
C PRO A 37 -9.84 -4.95 -3.24
N VAL A 38 -9.06 -4.28 -2.40
CA VAL A 38 -7.84 -3.60 -2.83
C VAL A 38 -6.66 -4.11 -2.01
N VAL A 39 -5.59 -4.49 -2.71
CA VAL A 39 -4.33 -4.95 -2.11
C VAL A 39 -3.14 -4.22 -2.74
N ALA A 40 -2.03 -4.17 -2.01
CA ALA A 40 -0.73 -3.73 -2.51
C ALA A 40 0.37 -4.64 -1.97
N LYS A 41 1.42 -4.88 -2.75
CA LYS A 41 2.55 -5.72 -2.35
C LYS A 41 3.72 -4.83 -1.95
N LEU A 42 4.26 -5.03 -0.75
CA LEU A 42 5.45 -4.27 -0.31
C LEU A 42 6.70 -4.62 -1.12
N ALA A 43 6.72 -5.76 -1.82
CA ALA A 43 7.77 -6.09 -2.79
C ALA A 43 7.92 -5.03 -3.88
N ASP A 44 6.82 -4.39 -4.28
CA ASP A 44 6.78 -3.39 -5.36
C ASP A 44 7.03 -1.96 -4.85
N SER A 45 7.48 -1.82 -3.59
CA SER A 45 7.71 -0.50 -2.99
C SER A 45 8.80 0.28 -3.72
N SER A 46 8.50 1.54 -4.04
CA SER A 46 9.47 2.50 -4.52
C SER A 46 10.26 3.11 -3.36
N SER A 47 11.51 3.46 -3.63
CA SER A 47 12.39 4.18 -2.71
C SER A 47 12.57 3.53 -1.32
N PRO A 48 12.86 2.23 -1.21
CA PRO A 48 13.27 1.62 0.06
C PRO A 48 14.64 2.16 0.52
N VAL A 49 15.08 1.79 1.72
CA VAL A 49 16.45 2.04 2.21
C VAL A 49 17.33 0.85 1.86
N PRO A 50 18.18 0.92 0.80
CA PRO A 50 18.93 -0.24 0.33
C PRO A 50 20.05 -0.68 1.28
N SER A 51 20.58 0.24 2.08
CA SER A 51 21.66 0.00 3.04
C SER A 51 21.20 -0.72 4.32
N VAL A 52 19.90 -0.72 4.62
CA VAL A 52 19.34 -1.35 5.83
C VAL A 52 18.45 -2.50 5.40
N ARG A 53 18.78 -3.71 5.87
CA ARG A 53 18.08 -4.93 5.50
C ARG A 53 17.45 -5.59 6.71
N ALA A 54 16.21 -6.04 6.56
CA ALA A 54 15.54 -6.95 7.49
C ALA A 54 15.30 -8.27 6.74
N ASN A 55 15.73 -9.40 7.33
CA ASN A 55 15.66 -10.72 6.71
C ASN A 55 16.15 -10.73 5.24
N GLY A 56 17.28 -10.07 4.99
CA GLY A 56 17.91 -10.01 3.67
C GLY A 56 17.24 -9.06 2.65
N LYS A 57 16.15 -8.37 3.00
CA LYS A 57 15.44 -7.44 2.09
C LYS A 57 15.52 -5.99 2.58
N PRO A 58 15.64 -5.01 1.67
CA PRO A 58 15.58 -3.58 1.99
C PRO A 58 14.36 -3.19 2.81
N VAL A 59 14.56 -2.32 3.80
CA VAL A 59 13.48 -1.82 4.68
C VAL A 59 12.69 -0.71 3.98
N VAL A 60 11.37 -0.72 4.15
CA VAL A 60 10.49 0.39 3.74
C VAL A 60 10.30 1.36 4.90
N VAL A 61 10.29 2.65 4.59
CA VAL A 61 10.31 3.71 5.61
C VAL A 61 9.28 4.79 5.35
N PHE A 62 8.81 5.39 6.44
CA PHE A 62 7.82 6.45 6.43
C PHE A 62 8.30 7.71 5.69
N ALA A 63 7.37 8.41 5.03
CA ALA A 63 7.61 9.66 4.29
C ALA A 63 8.70 9.59 3.21
N ARG A 64 8.96 8.40 2.66
CA ARG A 64 9.86 8.19 1.51
C ARG A 64 9.41 7.00 0.68
N SER A 65 9.17 5.85 1.30
CA SER A 65 8.74 4.65 0.58
C SER A 65 7.24 4.66 0.35
N PHE A 66 6.80 4.13 -0.79
CA PHE A 66 5.39 3.97 -1.15
C PHE A 66 5.25 2.83 -2.16
N VAL A 67 4.08 2.18 -2.23
CA VAL A 67 3.78 1.21 -3.30
C VAL A 67 3.11 1.99 -4.44
N PRO A 68 3.62 1.91 -5.68
CA PRO A 68 3.15 2.76 -6.77
C PRO A 68 1.73 2.44 -7.23
N THR A 69 1.30 1.19 -7.07
CA THR A 69 0.05 0.70 -7.65
C THR A 69 -0.66 -0.24 -6.68
N THR A 70 -1.97 -0.06 -6.58
CA THR A 70 -2.89 -0.98 -5.90
C THR A 70 -3.54 -1.92 -6.91
N ILE A 71 -4.01 -3.08 -6.43
CA ILE A 71 -4.54 -4.17 -7.25
C ILE A 71 -5.91 -4.58 -6.72
N GLY A 72 -6.88 -4.76 -7.62
CA GLY A 72 -8.19 -5.36 -7.38
C GLY A 72 -9.38 -4.49 -7.81
N ASP A 73 -9.17 -3.19 -8.00
CA ASP A 73 -10.17 -2.19 -8.37
C ASP A 73 -10.15 -1.81 -9.88
N GLN A 74 -9.30 -2.45 -10.69
CA GLN A 74 -9.15 -2.18 -12.12
C GLN A 74 -10.45 -2.21 -12.95
N PRO A 75 -11.46 -3.05 -12.64
CA PRO A 75 -12.73 -3.03 -13.36
C PRO A 75 -13.53 -1.73 -13.17
N GLY A 76 -13.25 -0.95 -12.12
CA GLY A 76 -13.86 0.33 -11.82
C GLY A 76 -13.40 1.48 -12.70
N VAL A 77 -13.42 1.32 -14.02
CA VAL A 77 -12.81 2.23 -15.03
C VAL A 77 -13.25 3.70 -14.90
N ALA A 78 -14.43 3.96 -14.33
CA ALA A 78 -14.92 5.32 -14.09
C ALA A 78 -14.50 5.90 -12.72
N ASN A 79 -13.42 5.38 -12.14
CA ASN A 79 -12.79 5.74 -10.87
C ASN A 79 -13.60 5.40 -9.61
N GLY A 80 -12.88 5.34 -8.48
CA GLY A 80 -13.49 5.26 -7.15
C GLY A 80 -14.41 6.44 -6.84
N VAL A 81 -15.55 6.18 -6.22
CA VAL A 81 -16.53 7.19 -5.82
C VAL A 81 -15.91 8.22 -4.87
N LYS A 82 -15.05 7.76 -3.97
CA LYS A 82 -14.36 8.60 -2.98
C LYS A 82 -12.89 8.83 -3.31
N SER A 83 -12.17 7.81 -3.78
CA SER A 83 -10.74 7.93 -4.11
C SER A 83 -10.49 8.73 -5.39
N GLY A 84 -11.42 8.71 -6.35
CA GLY A 84 -11.23 9.36 -7.65
C GLY A 84 -10.13 8.73 -8.50
N THR A 85 -9.57 7.59 -8.08
CA THR A 85 -8.50 6.86 -8.76
C THR A 85 -8.88 5.41 -9.01
N VAL A 86 -8.09 4.74 -9.84
CA VAL A 86 -8.04 3.29 -10.01
C VAL A 86 -6.57 2.87 -9.95
N GLY A 87 -6.22 1.88 -9.14
CA GLY A 87 -4.84 1.39 -9.04
C GLY A 87 -3.83 2.45 -8.55
N GLY A 88 -4.28 3.40 -7.74
CA GLY A 88 -3.49 4.50 -7.20
C GLY A 88 -2.41 4.06 -6.21
N LYS A 89 -1.59 5.04 -5.78
CA LYS A 89 -0.48 4.82 -4.85
C LYS A 89 -0.97 4.40 -3.46
N CYS A 90 -0.10 3.70 -2.75
CA CYS A 90 -0.28 3.34 -1.35
C CYS A 90 0.83 3.96 -0.50
N HIS A 91 0.44 4.77 0.48
CA HIS A 91 1.35 5.51 1.35
C HIS A 91 1.24 5.05 2.80
N PRO A 92 2.38 4.87 3.52
CA PRO A 92 2.35 4.60 4.94
C PRO A 92 1.64 5.72 5.71
N GLN A 93 0.73 5.35 6.62
CA GLN A 93 -0.01 6.28 7.48
C GLN A 93 0.55 6.25 8.91
N GLU A 94 0.69 5.05 9.47
CA GLU A 94 1.26 4.85 10.81
C GLU A 94 2.74 4.46 10.69
N HIS A 95 3.49 4.70 11.77
CA HIS A 95 4.91 4.40 11.86
C HIS A 95 5.37 4.40 13.32
N THR A 96 6.57 3.89 13.58
CA THR A 96 7.22 4.05 14.89
C THR A 96 7.55 5.52 15.19
N LYS A 97 7.66 5.89 16.46
CA LYS A 97 8.05 7.24 16.90
C LYS A 97 9.55 7.37 17.20
N THR A 98 10.27 6.25 17.34
CA THR A 98 11.63 6.24 17.89
C THR A 98 12.66 5.58 16.99
N VAL A 99 12.29 4.52 16.26
CA VAL A 99 13.24 3.72 15.47
C VAL A 99 13.38 4.27 14.05
N ARG A 100 14.62 4.42 13.56
CA ARG A 100 14.92 4.97 12.23
C ARG A 100 15.81 4.05 11.40
N ALA A 101 15.62 4.09 10.09
CA ALA A 101 16.49 3.51 9.07
C ALA A 101 16.67 4.53 7.94
N GLY A 102 17.91 4.78 7.52
CA GLY A 102 18.19 5.81 6.49
C GLY A 102 17.62 7.18 6.84
N ASN A 103 17.74 7.60 8.12
CA ASN A 103 17.20 8.83 8.71
C ASN A 103 15.67 8.99 8.67
N LYS A 104 14.93 7.97 8.26
CA LYS A 104 13.46 7.95 8.22
C LYS A 104 12.89 6.97 9.25
N LEU A 105 11.68 7.22 9.72
CA LEU A 105 11.03 6.34 10.69
C LEU A 105 10.65 5.00 10.04
N VAL A 106 10.82 3.92 10.79
CA VAL A 106 10.59 2.56 10.31
C VAL A 106 9.12 2.19 10.40
N LEU A 107 8.67 1.38 9.45
CA LEU A 107 7.33 0.79 9.42
C LEU A 107 7.36 -0.61 10.03
N ARG A 108 6.33 -0.94 10.80
CA ARG A 108 6.17 -2.21 11.49
C ARG A 108 5.04 -3.01 10.85
N HIS A 109 5.00 -4.30 11.16
CA HIS A 109 3.80 -5.08 10.91
C HIS A 109 2.61 -4.48 11.66
N GLY A 110 1.48 -4.33 10.97
CA GLY A 110 0.26 -3.74 11.51
C GLY A 110 0.15 -2.22 11.40
N ASP A 111 1.22 -1.50 11.03
CA ASP A 111 1.10 -0.06 10.75
C ASP A 111 0.19 0.15 9.52
N LYS A 112 -0.79 1.05 9.64
CA LYS A 112 -1.77 1.34 8.58
C LYS A 112 -1.16 2.11 7.39
N PHE A 113 -1.84 1.99 6.25
CA PHE A 113 -1.52 2.67 5.01
C PHE A 113 -2.77 3.32 4.42
N TRP A 114 -2.59 4.46 3.77
CA TRP A 114 -3.54 5.00 2.79
C TRP A 114 -3.44 4.19 1.51
N MET A 115 -4.57 3.75 0.97
CA MET A 115 -4.64 2.90 -0.22
C MET A 115 -5.44 3.57 -1.32
N ASN A 116 -5.03 3.33 -2.56
CA ASN A 116 -5.68 3.83 -3.77
C ASN A 116 -5.93 5.34 -3.72
N GLY A 117 -4.86 6.10 -3.53
CA GLY A 117 -4.92 7.56 -3.34
C GLY A 117 -4.00 8.02 -2.22
N ALA A 118 -3.46 9.23 -2.37
CA ALA A 118 -2.60 9.89 -1.40
C ALA A 118 -3.36 11.02 -0.69
#